data_AF-A0A261KS32-F1
#
_entry.id   AF-A0A261KS32-F1
#
_cell.length_a   1.000
_cell.length_b   1.000
_cell.length_c   1.000
_cell.angle_alpha   90.00
_cell.angle_beta   90.00
_cell.angle_gamma   90.00
#
_symmetry.space_group_name_H-M   'P 1'
#
loop_
_entity.id
_entity.type
_entity.pdbx_description
1 polymer ?
#
loop_
_entity_poly.entity_id
_entity_poly.type
_entity_poly.pdbx_seq_one_letter_code
_entity_poly.pdbx_strand_id
1 'polypeptide(L)'
;MWNIFPWFTIILWGILALFTAIFTLTLFLLKQRWGIVTSLTTAPFIWIGIEYFRSECWFLKFAWITAGFSQAKNLPFLQFSSILGVYGISALIIAVNCCICYLLIGKNQLNKRLLPVGISLVIIGIIHGWGFAQIPTQTIGKITVGAIQTEAGNLLENRQLSQELSGKVKLIVWPEYSLFEYVDPDTKVFKNLSQIAIDTQAYLILGGQEKVANSPKNFYNTALLLSPTGEKIGSYYKNNPVQFFDDGTPGKTFPVFDT
;
A
#
# COMPACT_ATOMS: atom_id res chain seq x y z
N MET A 1 6.44 -12.77 -11.51
CA MET A 1 7.18 -13.14 -10.29
C MET A 1 8.50 -13.82 -10.62
N TRP A 2 8.53 -14.92 -11.36
CA TRP A 2 9.79 -15.60 -11.72
C TRP A 2 10.88 -14.69 -12.32
N ASN A 3 10.49 -13.79 -13.24
CA ASN A 3 11.42 -12.86 -13.89
C ASN A 3 12.00 -11.80 -12.94
N ILE A 4 11.35 -11.55 -11.80
CA ILE A 4 11.75 -10.53 -10.81
C ILE A 4 12.46 -11.21 -9.63
N PHE A 5 11.90 -12.31 -9.15
CA PHE A 5 12.40 -13.13 -8.06
C PHE A 5 12.57 -14.56 -8.60
N PRO A 6 13.76 -15.04 -8.97
CA PRO A 6 13.94 -16.35 -9.60
C PRO A 6 13.54 -17.51 -8.66
N TRP A 7 14.51 -18.29 -8.16
CA TRP A 7 14.26 -19.38 -7.21
C TRP A 7 13.61 -18.88 -5.90
N PHE A 8 13.82 -17.62 -5.52
CA PHE A 8 13.17 -16.97 -4.38
C PHE A 8 11.65 -16.93 -4.48
N THR A 9 11.06 -17.02 -5.69
CA THR A 9 9.60 -17.11 -5.85
C THR A 9 9.02 -18.31 -5.10
N ILE A 10 9.73 -19.44 -5.03
CA ILE A 10 9.24 -20.64 -4.32
C ILE A 10 9.08 -20.36 -2.82
N ILE A 11 10.09 -19.71 -2.22
CA ILE A 11 10.06 -19.33 -0.80
C ILE A 11 8.92 -18.34 -0.54
N LEU A 12 8.74 -17.36 -1.44
CA LEU A 12 7.69 -16.37 -1.34
C LEU A 12 6.28 -16.98 -1.34
N TRP A 13 6.04 -17.95 -2.24
CA TRP A 13 4.77 -18.69 -2.24
C TRP A 13 4.62 -19.60 -1.04
N GLY A 14 5.71 -20.21 -0.57
CA GLY A 14 5.73 -20.99 0.67
C GLY A 14 5.29 -20.18 1.88
N ILE A 15 5.75 -18.92 1.97
CA ILE A 15 5.33 -17.97 3.00
C ILE A 15 3.81 -17.74 2.94
N LEU A 16 3.26 -17.42 1.77
CA LEU A 16 1.81 -17.18 1.62
C LEU A 16 0.97 -18.43 1.90
N ALA A 17 1.44 -19.59 1.45
CA ALA A 17 0.80 -20.87 1.67
C ALA A 17 0.77 -21.25 3.16
N LEU A 18 1.83 -20.95 3.92
CA LEU A 18 1.91 -21.24 5.36
C LEU A 18 0.76 -20.59 6.13
N PHE A 19 0.49 -19.31 5.91
CA PHE A 19 -0.59 -18.61 6.63
C PHE A 19 -1.97 -19.15 6.24
N THR A 20 -2.15 -19.54 4.98
CA THR A 20 -3.38 -20.20 4.52
C THR A 20 -3.54 -21.60 5.13
N ALA A 21 -2.44 -22.35 5.25
CA ALA A 21 -2.42 -23.65 5.91
C ALA A 21 -2.77 -23.54 7.40
N ILE A 22 -2.22 -22.54 8.11
CA ILE A 22 -2.58 -22.24 9.50
C ILE A 22 -4.08 -21.96 9.62
N PHE A 23 -4.62 -21.07 8.77
CA PHE A 23 -6.05 -20.76 8.75
C PHE A 23 -6.92 -22.02 8.59
N THR A 24 -6.67 -22.80 7.54
CA THR A 24 -7.46 -24.01 7.25
C THR A 24 -7.34 -25.07 8.32
N LEU A 25 -6.14 -25.27 8.90
CA LEU A 25 -5.92 -26.18 10.01
C LEU A 25 -6.70 -25.74 11.26
N THR A 26 -6.66 -24.45 11.61
CA THR A 26 -7.42 -23.91 12.74
C THR A 26 -8.92 -24.15 12.55
N LEU A 27 -9.46 -23.86 11.36
CA LEU A 27 -10.87 -24.11 11.06
C LEU A 27 -11.24 -25.59 11.15
N PHE A 28 -10.35 -26.48 10.69
CA PHE A 28 -10.54 -27.93 10.78
C PHE A 28 -10.61 -28.39 12.23
N LEU A 29 -9.68 -27.95 13.07
CA LEU A 29 -9.67 -28.30 14.50
C LEU A 29 -10.92 -27.78 15.22
N LEU A 30 -11.35 -26.55 14.94
CA LEU A 30 -12.58 -25.97 15.49
C LEU A 30 -13.82 -26.74 15.03
N LYS A 31 -13.86 -27.17 13.76
CA LYS A 31 -14.93 -27.99 13.23
C LYS A 31 -15.02 -29.34 13.94
N GLN A 32 -13.89 -29.99 14.18
CA GLN A 32 -13.87 -31.29 14.87
C GLN A 32 -14.29 -31.18 16.34
N ARG A 33 -13.87 -30.11 17.02
CA ARG A 33 -14.14 -29.94 18.45
C ARG A 33 -15.52 -29.39 18.75
N TRP A 34 -15.99 -28.42 17.95
CA TRP A 34 -17.19 -27.61 18.25
C TRP A 34 -18.17 -27.49 17.08
N GLY A 35 -17.96 -28.24 16.00
CA GLY A 35 -18.87 -28.32 14.87
C GLY A 35 -18.69 -27.23 13.81
N ILE A 36 -19.37 -27.42 12.67
CA ILE A 36 -19.21 -26.58 11.47
C ILE A 36 -19.68 -25.14 11.67
N VAL A 37 -20.74 -24.92 12.46
CA VAL A 37 -21.28 -23.58 12.72
C VAL A 37 -20.24 -22.73 13.44
N THR A 38 -19.65 -23.26 14.52
CA THR A 38 -18.60 -22.57 15.27
C THR A 38 -17.40 -22.26 14.39
N SER A 39 -16.92 -23.25 13.62
CA SER A 39 -15.81 -23.08 12.67
C SER A 39 -16.07 -21.93 11.68
N LEU A 40 -17.22 -21.92 11.00
CA LEU A 40 -17.56 -20.90 10.02
C LEU A 40 -17.80 -19.51 10.63
N THR A 41 -18.44 -19.42 11.80
CA THR A 41 -18.69 -18.12 12.46
C THR A 41 -17.39 -17.48 12.96
N THR A 42 -16.41 -18.28 13.39
CA THR A 42 -15.10 -17.76 13.84
C THR A 42 -14.15 -17.44 12.69
N ALA A 43 -14.39 -17.95 11.48
CA ALA A 43 -13.46 -17.86 10.36
C ALA A 43 -13.07 -16.43 9.94
N PRO A 44 -13.99 -15.45 9.84
CA PRO A 44 -13.61 -14.07 9.51
C PRO A 44 -12.61 -13.47 10.48
N PHE A 45 -12.77 -13.74 11.78
CA PHE A 45 -11.90 -13.24 12.85
C PHE A 45 -10.52 -13.89 12.80
N ILE A 46 -10.47 -15.20 12.56
CA ILE A 46 -9.20 -15.92 12.42
C ILE A 46 -8.45 -15.44 11.17
N TRP A 47 -9.17 -15.26 10.05
CA TRP A 47 -8.56 -14.78 8.81
C TRP A 47 -7.95 -13.40 8.98
N ILE A 48 -8.69 -12.42 9.52
CA ILE A 48 -8.13 -11.08 9.72
C ILE A 48 -7.01 -11.07 10.74
N GLY A 49 -7.05 -11.91 11.78
CA GLY A 49 -5.96 -12.03 12.75
C GLY A 49 -4.68 -12.51 12.07
N ILE A 50 -4.78 -13.52 11.20
CA ILE A 50 -3.68 -14.03 10.40
C ILE A 50 -3.18 -12.99 9.40
N GLU A 51 -4.10 -12.32 8.71
CA GLU A 51 -3.78 -11.31 7.70
C GLU A 51 -3.08 -10.09 8.32
N TYR A 52 -3.60 -9.58 9.45
CA TYR A 52 -3.01 -8.50 10.22
C TYR A 52 -1.65 -8.90 10.79
N PHE A 53 -1.54 -10.07 11.42
CA PHE A 53 -0.27 -10.55 11.96
C PHE A 53 0.80 -10.62 10.87
N ARG A 54 0.48 -11.26 9.73
CA ARG A 54 1.40 -11.39 8.60
C ARG A 54 1.84 -10.04 8.02
N SER A 55 0.92 -9.07 7.98
CA SER A 55 1.12 -7.79 7.31
C SER A 55 1.80 -6.74 8.20
N GLU A 56 1.51 -6.72 9.50
CA GLU A 56 1.92 -5.63 10.40
C GLU A 56 2.91 -6.07 11.48
N CYS A 57 2.72 -7.27 12.05
CA CYS A 57 3.46 -7.73 13.22
C CYS A 57 4.64 -8.64 12.89
N TRP A 58 4.48 -9.47 11.86
CA TRP A 58 5.48 -10.43 11.46
C TRP A 58 6.71 -9.70 10.92
N PHE A 59 7.90 -10.24 11.13
CA PHE A 59 9.16 -9.52 10.87
C PHE A 59 9.32 -9.05 9.41
N LEU A 60 8.69 -9.76 8.46
CA LEU A 60 8.67 -9.37 7.04
C LEU A 60 7.61 -8.32 6.69
N LYS A 61 6.63 -8.07 7.56
CA LYS A 61 5.49 -7.15 7.32
C LYS A 61 4.91 -7.31 5.92
N PHE A 62 4.50 -8.53 5.61
CA PHE A 62 4.28 -8.96 4.23
C PHE A 62 2.80 -8.89 3.84
N ALA A 63 2.32 -7.71 3.45
CA ALA A 63 0.90 -7.42 3.16
C ALA A 63 0.39 -7.86 1.77
N TRP A 64 1.11 -8.74 1.08
CA TRP A 64 0.78 -9.16 -0.29
C TRP A 64 -0.47 -10.05 -0.35
N ILE A 65 -1.24 -9.93 -1.45
CA ILE A 65 -2.41 -10.78 -1.79
C ILE A 65 -3.45 -10.85 -0.65
N THR A 66 -3.68 -9.72 0.01
CA THR A 66 -4.74 -9.55 0.99
C THR A 66 -6.11 -9.53 0.30
N ALA A 67 -7.11 -10.24 0.86
CA ALA A 67 -8.41 -10.43 0.21
C ALA A 67 -9.13 -9.10 -0.07
N GLY A 68 -9.03 -8.13 0.84
CA GLY A 68 -9.65 -6.82 0.70
C GLY A 68 -9.23 -6.03 -0.54
N PHE A 69 -8.00 -6.22 -1.03
CA PHE A 69 -7.53 -5.53 -2.25
C PHE A 69 -8.31 -5.94 -3.51
N SER A 70 -8.97 -7.11 -3.51
CA SER A 70 -9.85 -7.53 -4.61
C SER A 70 -11.00 -6.53 -4.86
N GLN A 71 -11.37 -5.74 -3.86
CA GLN A 71 -12.49 -4.79 -3.93
C GLN A 71 -12.08 -3.36 -4.30
N ALA A 72 -10.81 -3.12 -4.64
CA ALA A 72 -10.30 -1.78 -4.95
C ALA A 72 -11.05 -1.08 -6.11
N LYS A 73 -11.66 -1.83 -7.03
CA LYS A 73 -12.46 -1.27 -8.14
C LYS A 73 -13.94 -1.09 -7.82
N ASN A 74 -14.42 -1.62 -6.70
CA ASN A 74 -15.80 -1.45 -6.25
C ASN A 74 -15.90 -0.22 -5.34
N LEU A 75 -15.90 0.98 -5.93
CA LEU A 75 -15.77 2.24 -5.19
C LEU A 75 -16.82 2.45 -4.07
N PRO A 76 -18.12 2.13 -4.28
CA PRO A 76 -19.10 2.25 -3.20
C PRO A 76 -18.75 1.32 -2.02
N PHE A 77 -18.47 0.05 -2.28
CA PHE A 77 -18.09 -0.89 -1.22
C PHE A 77 -16.76 -0.52 -0.55
N LEU A 78 -15.81 0.00 -1.32
CA LEU A 78 -14.49 0.40 -0.84
C LEU A 78 -14.56 1.50 0.21
N GLN A 79 -15.60 2.35 0.22
CA GLN A 79 -15.78 3.39 1.24
C GLN A 79 -15.80 2.82 2.66
N PHE A 80 -16.23 1.57 2.83
CA PHE A 80 -16.21 0.88 4.12
C PHE A 80 -14.80 0.75 4.73
N SER A 81 -13.75 0.81 3.90
CA SER A 81 -12.37 0.86 4.38
C SER A 81 -12.05 2.09 5.24
N SER A 82 -12.82 3.18 5.12
CA SER A 82 -12.67 4.35 6.00
C SER A 82 -13.02 4.06 7.46
N ILE A 83 -13.81 3.00 7.72
CA ILE A 83 -14.24 2.62 9.08
C ILE A 83 -13.34 1.52 9.66
N LEU A 84 -13.16 0.42 8.91
CA LEU A 84 -12.47 -0.78 9.41
C LEU A 84 -11.19 -1.13 8.63
N GLY A 85 -10.74 -0.26 7.73
CA GLY A 85 -9.58 -0.51 6.88
C GLY A 85 -9.79 -1.67 5.91
N VAL A 86 -8.69 -2.08 5.28
CA VAL A 86 -8.67 -3.21 4.33
C VAL A 86 -9.00 -4.55 5.00
N TYR A 87 -8.62 -4.73 6.27
CA TYR A 87 -8.91 -5.95 7.03
C TYR A 87 -10.41 -6.13 7.29
N GLY A 88 -11.16 -5.05 7.51
CA GLY A 88 -12.63 -5.12 7.62
C GLY A 88 -13.29 -5.59 6.32
N ILE A 89 -12.77 -5.15 5.17
CA ILE A 89 -13.21 -5.65 3.86
C ILE A 89 -12.89 -7.14 3.72
N SER A 90 -11.69 -7.58 4.09
CA SER A 90 -11.32 -8.99 4.11
C SER A 90 -12.26 -9.82 5.00
N ALA A 91 -12.60 -9.33 6.21
CA ALA A 91 -13.54 -10.02 7.11
C ALA A 91 -14.91 -10.24 6.45
N LEU A 92 -15.45 -9.22 5.80
CA LEU A 92 -16.75 -9.32 5.12
C LEU A 92 -16.70 -10.33 3.97
N ILE A 93 -15.63 -10.34 3.16
CA ILE A 93 -15.45 -11.32 2.09
C ILE A 93 -15.47 -12.74 2.66
N ILE A 94 -14.70 -12.99 3.73
CA ILE A 94 -14.65 -14.31 4.35
C ILE A 94 -16.00 -14.67 4.98
N ALA A 95 -16.69 -13.74 5.65
CA ALA A 95 -17.99 -13.97 6.26
C ALA A 95 -19.06 -14.37 5.23
N VAL A 96 -19.11 -13.67 4.09
CA VAL A 96 -20.02 -13.98 2.99
C VAL A 96 -19.72 -15.35 2.41
N ASN A 97 -18.44 -15.67 2.19
CA ASN A 97 -18.03 -17.00 1.74
C ASN A 97 -18.38 -18.09 2.75
N CYS A 98 -18.25 -17.83 4.05
CA CYS A 98 -18.67 -18.76 5.10
C CYS A 98 -20.19 -18.99 5.09
N CYS A 99 -21.00 -17.96 4.84
CA CYS A 99 -22.44 -18.09 4.69
C CYS A 99 -22.82 -18.94 3.47
N ILE A 100 -22.13 -18.74 2.33
CA ILE A 100 -22.29 -19.56 1.12
C ILE A 100 -21.86 -21.00 1.40
N CYS A 101 -20.72 -21.22 2.05
CA CYS A 101 -20.26 -22.55 2.44
C CYS A 101 -21.28 -23.25 3.34
N TYR A 102 -21.84 -22.57 4.35
CA TYR A 102 -22.90 -23.11 5.19
C TYR A 102 -24.16 -23.45 4.39
N LEU A 103 -24.53 -22.59 3.44
CA LEU A 103 -25.62 -22.86 2.51
C LEU A 103 -25.35 -24.10 1.67
N LEU A 104 -24.13 -24.41 1.26
CA LEU A 104 -23.84 -25.56 0.41
C LEU A 104 -23.72 -26.88 1.20
N ILE A 105 -23.03 -26.88 2.33
CA ILE A 105 -22.65 -28.11 3.06
C ILE A 105 -23.54 -28.41 4.28
N GLY A 106 -24.36 -27.45 4.71
CA GLY A 106 -25.22 -27.60 5.88
C GLY A 106 -26.25 -28.72 5.69
N LYS A 107 -26.49 -29.53 6.73
CA LYS A 107 -27.53 -30.58 6.71
C LYS A 107 -28.88 -30.13 7.27
N ASN A 108 -28.97 -28.89 7.76
CA ASN A 108 -30.19 -28.32 8.30
C ASN A 108 -31.21 -27.99 7.19
N GLN A 109 -32.44 -27.67 7.61
CA GLN A 109 -33.50 -27.20 6.70
C GLN A 109 -33.03 -26.00 5.86
N LEU A 110 -33.43 -25.95 4.60
CA LEU A 110 -33.00 -24.94 3.63
C LEU A 110 -33.22 -23.51 4.13
N ASN A 111 -34.37 -23.21 4.75
CA ASN A 111 -34.69 -21.87 5.25
C ASN A 111 -33.67 -21.38 6.29
N LYS A 112 -33.21 -22.27 7.18
CA LYS A 112 -32.18 -21.96 8.19
C LYS A 112 -30.82 -21.71 7.54
N ARG A 113 -30.54 -22.36 6.41
CA ARG A 113 -29.31 -22.19 5.63
C ARG A 113 -29.31 -20.93 4.78
N LEU A 114 -30.47 -20.51 4.27
CA LEU A 114 -30.64 -19.29 3.48
C LEU A 114 -30.57 -18.02 4.32
N LEU A 115 -31.03 -18.07 5.58
CA LEU A 115 -31.04 -16.92 6.49
C LEU A 115 -29.70 -16.14 6.56
N PRO A 116 -28.54 -16.76 6.86
CA PRO A 116 -27.27 -16.05 6.93
C PRO A 116 -26.83 -15.44 5.59
N VAL A 117 -27.18 -16.08 4.46
CA VAL A 117 -26.92 -15.53 3.13
C VAL A 117 -27.78 -14.30 2.88
N GLY A 118 -29.07 -14.36 3.21
CA GLY A 118 -29.98 -13.20 3.13
C GLY A 118 -29.50 -12.03 3.97
N ILE A 119 -29.09 -12.28 5.22
CA ILE A 119 -28.51 -11.25 6.10
C ILE A 119 -27.24 -10.65 5.47
N SER A 120 -26.36 -11.48 4.93
CA SER A 120 -25.13 -11.02 4.27
C SER A 120 -25.43 -10.11 3.08
N LEU A 121 -26.42 -10.45 2.25
CA LEU A 121 -26.84 -9.63 1.10
C LEU A 121 -27.41 -8.27 1.55
N VAL A 122 -28.21 -8.25 2.62
CA VAL A 122 -28.73 -7.01 3.19
C VAL A 122 -27.59 -6.11 3.69
N ILE A 123 -26.63 -6.68 4.42
CA ILE A 123 -25.45 -5.94 4.90
C ILE A 123 -24.66 -5.36 3.72
N ILE A 124 -24.39 -6.16 2.69
CA ILE A 124 -23.70 -5.70 1.48
C ILE A 124 -24.47 -4.54 0.82
N GLY A 125 -25.79 -4.66 0.72
CA GLY A 125 -26.66 -3.62 0.15
C GLY A 125 -26.59 -2.31 0.94
N ILE A 126 -26.64 -2.39 2.28
CA ILE A 126 -26.49 -1.24 3.17
C ILE A 126 -25.11 -0.58 2.97
N ILE A 127 -24.04 -1.38 2.93
CA ILE A 127 -22.68 -0.86 2.74
C ILE A 127 -22.54 -0.17 1.39
N HIS A 128 -23.06 -0.75 0.31
CA HIS A 128 -23.04 -0.10 -1.00
C HIS A 128 -23.85 1.19 -1.01
N GLY A 129 -25.07 1.17 -0.46
CA GLY A 129 -25.93 2.35 -0.39
C GLY A 129 -25.29 3.51 0.38
N TRP A 130 -24.72 3.21 1.55
CA TRP A 130 -23.96 4.18 2.32
C TRP A 130 -22.71 4.65 1.57
N GLY A 131 -21.96 3.73 0.96
CA GLY A 131 -20.75 4.05 0.22
C GLY A 131 -20.98 4.95 -0.98
N PHE A 132 -22.07 4.78 -1.72
CA PHE A 132 -22.46 5.70 -2.80
C PHE A 132 -22.61 7.14 -2.29
N ALA A 133 -23.15 7.33 -1.10
CA ALA A 133 -23.33 8.67 -0.50
C ALA A 133 -22.00 9.31 -0.04
N GLN A 134 -20.94 8.51 0.17
CA GLN A 134 -19.63 9.00 0.64
C GLN A 134 -18.66 9.36 -0.48
N ILE A 135 -18.94 8.95 -1.73
CA ILE A 135 -18.03 9.25 -2.85
C ILE A 135 -17.97 10.77 -3.04
N PRO A 136 -16.78 11.40 -2.94
CA PRO A 136 -16.65 12.83 -3.09
C PRO A 136 -17.07 13.26 -4.50
N THR A 137 -18.03 14.18 -4.58
CA THR A 137 -18.51 14.74 -5.85
C THR A 137 -17.93 16.12 -6.13
N GLN A 138 -17.41 16.81 -5.12
CA GLN A 138 -16.83 18.15 -5.24
C GLN A 138 -15.31 18.11 -5.16
N THR A 139 -14.68 18.90 -6.03
CA THR A 139 -13.23 19.15 -6.01
C THR A 139 -12.98 20.48 -5.32
N ILE A 140 -12.17 20.49 -4.25
CA ILE A 140 -11.89 21.69 -3.44
C ILE A 140 -10.83 22.59 -4.11
N GLY A 141 -10.02 22.01 -5.00
CA GLY A 141 -9.02 22.72 -5.79
C GLY A 141 -8.43 21.82 -6.85
N LYS A 142 -7.74 22.41 -7.84
CA LYS A 142 -7.04 21.69 -8.90
C LYS A 142 -5.61 22.17 -8.99
N ILE A 143 -4.67 21.24 -8.82
CA ILE A 143 -3.26 21.44 -9.13
C ILE A 143 -2.88 20.58 -10.33
N THR A 144 -2.09 21.13 -11.24
CA THR A 144 -1.52 20.35 -12.35
C THR A 144 -0.18 19.79 -11.90
N VAL A 145 -0.06 18.46 -11.93
CA VAL A 145 1.14 17.72 -11.52
C VAL A 145 1.74 17.02 -12.75
N GLY A 146 3.04 17.15 -12.94
CA GLY A 146 3.80 16.38 -13.92
C GLY A 146 4.53 15.23 -13.23
N ALA A 147 4.22 13.99 -13.60
CA ALA A 147 4.93 12.81 -13.12
C ALA A 147 5.90 12.35 -14.22
N ILE A 148 7.18 12.29 -13.89
CA ILE A 148 8.22 11.78 -14.78
C ILE A 148 8.33 10.27 -14.57
N GLN A 149 8.44 9.51 -15.65
CA GLN A 149 8.58 8.06 -15.60
C GLN A 149 9.73 7.63 -16.50
N THR A 150 10.87 7.36 -15.88
CA THR A 150 12.08 6.86 -16.53
C THR A 150 12.58 5.62 -15.79
N GLU A 151 13.18 4.67 -16.51
CA GLU A 151 13.65 3.39 -15.94
C GLU A 151 15.14 3.42 -15.57
N ALA A 152 15.90 4.41 -16.07
CA ALA A 152 17.36 4.43 -16.02
C ALA A 152 17.95 5.24 -14.86
N GLY A 153 17.13 6.00 -14.10
CA GLY A 153 17.62 6.85 -13.00
C GLY A 153 18.64 7.90 -13.45
N ASN A 154 18.39 8.55 -14.59
CA ASN A 154 19.33 9.47 -15.23
C ASN A 154 18.95 10.94 -14.99
N LEU A 155 19.84 11.70 -14.34
CA LEU A 155 19.64 13.12 -14.04
C LEU A 155 19.37 13.98 -15.28
N LEU A 156 20.11 13.76 -16.37
CA LEU A 156 20.03 14.59 -17.58
C LEU A 156 18.69 14.39 -18.30
N GLU A 157 18.27 13.14 -18.42
CA GLU A 157 16.98 12.79 -19.01
C GLU A 157 15.83 13.36 -18.17
N ASN A 158 15.84 13.14 -16.86
CA ASN A 158 14.83 13.67 -15.95
C ASN A 158 14.80 15.21 -15.96
N ARG A 159 15.96 15.86 -16.12
CA ARG A 159 16.04 17.33 -16.30
C ARG A 159 15.36 17.78 -17.58
N GLN A 160 15.65 17.15 -18.72
CA GLN A 160 15.05 17.52 -20.00
C GLN A 160 13.53 17.39 -19.96
N LEU A 161 13.02 16.25 -19.47
CA LEU A 161 11.60 16.01 -19.30
C LEU A 161 10.96 17.00 -18.31
N SER A 162 11.66 17.38 -17.24
CA SER A 162 11.18 18.41 -16.31
C SER A 162 11.07 19.78 -16.98
N GLN A 163 12.02 20.14 -17.83
CA GLN A 163 12.02 21.41 -18.56
C GLN A 163 10.86 21.50 -19.56
N GLU A 164 10.47 20.40 -20.19
CA GLU A 164 9.28 20.36 -21.06
C GLU A 164 7.97 20.69 -20.32
N LEU A 165 7.96 20.53 -19.01
CA LEU A 165 6.83 20.83 -18.12
C LEU A 165 6.88 22.26 -17.55
N SER A 166 7.94 23.02 -17.81
CA SER A 166 8.11 24.39 -17.31
C SER A 166 6.92 25.27 -17.68
N GLY A 167 6.39 26.01 -16.70
CA GLY A 167 5.21 26.86 -16.85
C GLY A 167 3.87 26.14 -17.04
N LYS A 168 3.86 24.81 -17.18
CA LYS A 168 2.63 24.00 -17.38
C LYS A 168 2.11 23.37 -16.09
N VAL A 169 2.99 23.14 -15.12
CA VAL A 169 2.69 22.41 -13.88
C VAL A 169 3.11 23.21 -12.65
N LYS A 170 2.52 22.90 -11.48
CA LYS A 170 2.92 23.48 -10.19
C LYS A 170 3.84 22.55 -9.39
N LEU A 171 3.79 21.26 -9.69
CA LEU A 171 4.56 20.22 -9.02
C LEU A 171 5.08 19.23 -10.07
N ILE A 172 6.37 18.92 -9.99
CA ILE A 172 7.04 17.86 -10.74
C ILE A 172 7.41 16.75 -9.76
N VAL A 173 7.08 15.51 -10.11
CA VAL A 173 7.37 14.32 -9.28
C VAL A 173 8.23 13.35 -10.07
N TRP A 174 9.38 12.99 -9.51
CA TRP A 174 10.23 11.91 -10.01
C TRP A 174 10.06 10.65 -9.12
N PRO A 175 10.21 9.43 -9.67
CA PRO A 175 10.03 8.20 -8.93
C PRO A 175 11.11 7.96 -7.85
N GLU A 176 10.92 6.88 -7.07
CA GLU A 176 11.93 6.35 -6.16
C GLU A 176 13.21 5.98 -6.94
N TYR A 177 14.39 6.25 -6.36
CA TYR A 177 15.69 6.02 -7.00
C TYR A 177 15.81 6.63 -8.41
N SER A 178 15.19 7.80 -8.63
CA SER A 178 15.43 8.61 -9.83
C SER A 178 16.89 9.01 -10.01
N LEU A 179 17.64 8.97 -8.91
CA LEU A 179 19.08 9.11 -8.86
C LEU A 179 19.63 8.07 -7.87
N PHE A 180 20.71 7.41 -8.26
CA PHE A 180 21.51 6.55 -7.37
C PHE A 180 22.63 7.34 -6.67
N GLU A 181 22.54 8.67 -6.65
CA GLU A 181 23.52 9.58 -6.08
C GLU A 181 23.00 10.27 -4.81
N TYR A 182 23.94 10.80 -4.03
CA TYR A 182 23.62 11.60 -2.85
C TYR A 182 23.04 12.96 -3.22
N VAL A 183 21.90 13.30 -2.63
CA VAL A 183 21.17 14.56 -2.85
C VAL A 183 21.34 15.55 -1.70
N ASP A 184 22.36 15.36 -0.87
CA ASP A 184 22.68 16.27 0.23
C ASP A 184 23.01 17.70 -0.30
N PRO A 185 22.66 18.78 0.44
CA PRO A 185 22.80 20.17 -0.03
C PRO A 185 24.21 20.60 -0.48
N ASP A 186 25.27 19.97 0.05
CA ASP A 186 26.66 20.25 -0.29
C ASP A 186 27.12 19.65 -1.63
N THR A 187 26.29 18.79 -2.23
CA THR A 187 26.64 18.05 -3.45
C THR A 187 26.42 18.87 -4.73
N LYS A 188 27.13 18.51 -5.81
CA LYS A 188 26.86 19.05 -7.15
C LYS A 188 25.49 18.61 -7.68
N VAL A 189 25.04 17.42 -7.29
CA VAL A 189 23.73 16.87 -7.66
C VAL A 189 22.63 17.77 -7.13
N PHE A 190 22.67 18.13 -5.85
CA PHE A 190 21.69 19.04 -5.25
C PHE A 190 21.63 20.38 -5.97
N LYS A 191 22.77 20.99 -6.31
CA LYS A 191 22.79 22.25 -7.06
C LYS A 191 22.10 22.15 -8.41
N ASN A 192 22.28 21.04 -9.13
CA ASN A 192 21.55 20.81 -10.38
C ASN A 192 20.05 20.65 -10.13
N LEU A 193 19.65 19.91 -9.09
CA LEU A 193 18.24 19.73 -8.72
C LEU A 193 17.57 21.05 -8.34
N SER A 194 18.23 21.88 -7.52
CA SER A 194 17.79 23.23 -7.20
C SER A 194 17.60 24.08 -8.46
N GLN A 195 18.54 24.00 -9.41
CA GLN A 195 18.43 24.72 -10.67
C GLN A 195 17.24 24.22 -11.50
N ILE A 196 16.92 22.93 -11.50
CA ILE A 196 15.73 22.41 -12.19
C ILE A 196 14.44 22.99 -11.60
N ALA A 197 14.33 23.04 -10.28
CA ALA A 197 13.16 23.63 -9.62
C ALA A 197 13.02 25.13 -9.96
N ILE A 198 14.13 25.86 -9.98
CA ILE A 198 14.19 27.27 -10.40
C ILE A 198 13.81 27.42 -11.88
N ASP A 199 14.42 26.67 -12.78
CA ASP A 199 14.19 26.75 -14.24
C ASP A 199 12.73 26.44 -14.61
N THR A 200 12.10 25.52 -13.86
CA THR A 200 10.72 25.09 -14.11
C THR A 200 9.68 25.95 -13.38
N GLN A 201 10.10 26.75 -12.39
CA GLN A 201 9.23 27.50 -11.48
C GLN A 201 8.15 26.60 -10.84
N ALA A 202 8.53 25.38 -10.48
CA ALA A 202 7.66 24.37 -9.90
C ALA A 202 8.31 23.74 -8.66
N TYR A 203 7.48 23.22 -7.75
CA TYR A 203 8.00 22.35 -6.70
C TYR A 203 8.51 21.07 -7.32
N LEU A 204 9.61 20.52 -6.79
CA LEU A 204 10.21 19.28 -7.27
C LEU A 204 10.28 18.26 -6.14
N ILE A 205 9.58 17.14 -6.30
CA ILE A 205 9.70 15.96 -5.44
C ILE A 205 10.49 14.91 -6.20
N LEU A 206 11.52 14.34 -5.58
CA LEU A 206 12.32 13.29 -6.20
C LEU A 206 12.83 12.24 -5.21
N GLY A 207 13.00 11.02 -5.71
CA GLY A 207 13.68 9.93 -5.00
C GLY A 207 15.19 9.96 -5.18
N GLY A 208 15.94 9.86 -4.09
CA GLY A 208 17.41 9.79 -4.08
C GLY A 208 17.95 9.26 -2.75
N GLN A 209 19.24 9.47 -2.50
CA GLN A 209 19.90 9.04 -1.27
C GLN A 209 20.39 10.25 -0.45
N GLU A 210 20.22 10.25 0.87
CA GLU A 210 20.89 11.21 1.76
C GLU A 210 21.80 10.49 2.74
N LYS A 211 22.91 11.12 3.14
CA LYS A 211 23.87 10.48 4.05
C LYS A 211 23.31 10.41 5.47
N VAL A 212 23.62 9.30 6.16
CA VAL A 212 23.37 9.21 7.60
C VAL A 212 24.49 9.93 8.35
N ALA A 213 24.12 10.92 9.16
CA ALA A 213 25.07 11.64 10.00
C ALA A 213 25.90 10.66 10.85
N ASN A 214 27.23 10.85 10.88
CA ASN A 214 28.18 9.99 11.60
C ASN A 214 28.21 8.52 11.14
N SER A 215 27.68 8.20 9.95
CA SER A 215 27.73 6.85 9.37
C SER A 215 27.91 6.93 7.85
N PRO A 216 29.14 7.23 7.36
CA PRO A 216 29.39 7.53 5.95
C PRO A 216 29.16 6.36 4.98
N LYS A 217 29.00 5.12 5.49
CA LYS A 217 28.63 3.94 4.69
C LYS A 217 27.12 3.73 4.57
N ASN A 218 26.33 4.43 5.39
CA ASN A 218 24.88 4.26 5.44
C ASN A 218 24.20 5.46 4.79
N PHE A 219 23.06 5.21 4.19
CA PHE A 219 22.23 6.23 3.55
C PHE A 219 20.77 6.08 3.95
N TYR A 220 19.98 7.13 3.75
CA TYR A 220 18.53 7.10 3.76
C TYR A 220 18.02 7.04 2.33
N ASN A 221 17.12 6.10 2.05
CA ASN A 221 16.27 6.18 0.86
C ASN A 221 15.26 7.31 1.07
N THR A 222 15.33 8.34 0.23
CA THR A 222 14.79 9.66 0.51
C THR A 222 13.86 10.14 -0.59
N ALA A 223 12.71 10.68 -0.19
CA ALA A 223 11.93 11.59 -1.02
C ALA A 223 12.24 13.04 -0.58
N LEU A 224 12.93 13.78 -1.45
CA LEU A 224 13.35 15.18 -1.24
C LEU A 224 12.35 16.13 -1.88
N LEU A 225 11.99 17.21 -1.20
CA LEU A 225 11.15 18.29 -1.71
C LEU A 225 11.93 19.61 -1.83
N LEU A 226 11.93 20.18 -3.03
CA LEU A 226 12.49 21.49 -3.33
C LEU A 226 11.40 22.50 -3.71
N SER A 227 11.59 23.75 -3.28
CA SER A 227 10.74 24.89 -3.65
C SER A 227 11.06 25.40 -5.06
N PRO A 228 10.17 26.21 -5.68
CA PRO A 228 10.48 26.95 -6.91
C PRO A 228 11.65 27.95 -6.79
N THR A 229 12.10 28.26 -5.57
CA THR A 229 13.31 29.07 -5.32
C THR A 229 14.59 28.23 -5.29
N GLY A 230 14.48 26.90 -5.42
CA GLY A 230 15.59 25.95 -5.37
C GLY A 230 16.01 25.57 -3.95
N GLU A 231 15.26 25.99 -2.93
CA GLU A 231 15.54 25.69 -1.53
C GLU A 231 14.99 24.32 -1.15
N LYS A 232 15.72 23.61 -0.28
CA LYS A 232 15.24 22.38 0.34
C LYS A 232 14.17 22.72 1.36
N ILE A 233 12.94 22.30 1.10
CA ILE A 233 11.84 22.40 2.07
C ILE A 233 11.96 21.29 3.10
N GLY A 234 12.26 20.07 2.65
CA GLY A 234 12.43 18.94 3.55
C GLY A 234 12.61 17.60 2.86
N SER A 235 12.75 16.57 3.67
CA SER A 235 12.96 15.18 3.24
C SER A 235 12.12 14.21 4.04
N TYR A 236 11.54 13.23 3.35
CA TYR A 236 11.00 12.03 3.94
C TYR A 236 11.97 10.86 3.75
N TYR A 237 12.29 10.16 4.83
CA TYR A 237 13.11 8.95 4.79
C TYR A 237 12.22 7.71 4.86
N LYS A 238 12.50 6.69 4.06
CA LYS A 238 11.72 5.45 4.03
C LYS A 238 11.73 4.75 5.40
N ASN A 239 10.57 4.65 6.04
CA ASN A 239 10.45 4.10 7.40
C ASN A 239 10.43 2.57 7.46
N ASN A 240 10.00 1.90 6.38
CA ASN A 240 10.03 0.45 6.28
C ASN A 240 10.83 0.05 5.03
N PRO A 241 12.18 0.05 5.11
CA PRO A 241 13.03 -0.48 4.03
C PRO A 241 12.72 -1.95 3.77
N VAL A 242 12.90 -2.38 2.53
CA VAL A 242 12.66 -3.78 2.16
C VAL A 242 13.68 -4.68 2.86
N GLN A 243 13.19 -5.66 3.60
CA GLN A 243 14.05 -6.60 4.33
C GLN A 243 14.92 -7.39 3.34
N PHE A 244 16.17 -7.64 3.72
CA PHE A 244 17.17 -8.35 2.91
C PHE A 244 17.69 -7.60 1.67
N PHE A 245 17.30 -6.33 1.49
CA PHE A 245 17.87 -5.45 0.47
C PHE A 245 18.63 -4.30 1.15
N ASP A 246 19.66 -3.78 0.47
CA ASP A 246 20.32 -2.54 0.88
C ASP A 246 19.46 -1.34 0.44
N ASP A 247 18.34 -1.15 1.14
CA ASP A 247 17.32 -0.13 0.85
C ASP A 247 17.40 1.06 1.83
N GLY A 248 18.58 1.24 2.43
CA GLY A 248 18.88 2.33 3.34
C GLY A 248 18.48 2.07 4.80
N THR A 249 18.91 3.01 5.65
CA THR A 249 18.58 3.04 7.08
C THR A 249 17.11 3.46 7.27
N PRO A 250 16.33 2.79 8.14
CA PRO A 250 14.96 3.19 8.40
C PRO A 250 14.84 4.61 8.92
N GLY A 251 13.97 5.40 8.29
CA GLY A 251 13.47 6.66 8.85
C GLY A 251 12.66 6.44 10.14
N LYS A 252 12.40 7.52 10.87
CA LYS A 252 11.71 7.47 12.18
C LYS A 252 10.49 8.40 12.29
N THR A 253 10.23 9.22 11.28
CA THR A 253 9.24 10.30 11.34
C THR A 253 8.39 10.34 10.07
N PHE A 254 7.24 11.00 10.16
CA PHE A 254 6.37 11.32 9.03
C PHE A 254 6.15 12.83 9.02
N PRO A 255 7.16 13.62 8.59
CA PRO A 255 7.06 15.07 8.61
C PRO A 255 6.00 15.56 7.63
N VAL A 256 5.31 16.64 8.02
CA VAL A 256 4.45 17.43 7.14
C VAL A 256 5.19 18.73 6.84
N PHE A 257 5.20 19.13 5.57
CA PHE A 257 5.88 20.34 5.13
C PHE A 257 4.86 21.34 4.60
N ASP A 258 4.94 22.58 5.08
CA ASP A 258 4.16 23.69 4.54
C ASP A 258 4.81 24.20 3.26
N THR A 259 4.03 24.35 2.19
CA THR A 259 4.48 24.73 0.85
C THR A 259 3.75 25.94 0.32
#